data_AF-A0A8J8XWD7-F1
#
_entry.id   AF-A0A8J8XWD7-F1
#
_cell.length_a   1.000
_cell.length_b   1.000
_cell.length_c   1.000
_cell.angle_alpha   90.00
_cell.angle_beta   90.00
_cell.angle_gamma   90.00
#
_symmetry.space_group_name_H-M   'P 1'
#
loop_
_entity.id
_entity.type
_entity.pdbx_description
1 polymer ?
#
loop_
_entity_poly.entity_id
_entity_poly.type
_entity_poly.pdbx_seq_one_letter_code
_entity_poly.pdbx_strand_id
1 'polypeptide(L)'
;MAVGEAAYIATAGAGVGAGPSTVVDVVTRESAAQALGTVVQLHFDKTVEKKRAADAQKQELWRLFLAFFFLLALVLSGVAASPPARLQCRHLWAPAGLLSLAHLAFYAAVAHHLRCLNGFRYQRRCHKLTLALAADRLRMLKSAADVVPAADVEVPYQEPPEAYLAKFRRSWAIHFAFLITTFAFCVAASVAILCF
;
A
#
# COMPACT_ATOMS: atom_id res chain seq x y z
N MET A 1 -18.92 -1.92 26.44
CA MET A 1 -19.84 -3.02 26.78
C MET A 1 -21.22 -2.44 27.02
N ALA A 2 -22.11 -2.58 26.04
CA ALA A 2 -23.55 -2.65 26.21
C ALA A 2 -24.02 -3.39 24.95
N VAL A 3 -24.29 -4.68 25.11
CA VAL A 3 -24.74 -5.57 24.04
C VAL A 3 -26.20 -5.21 23.78
N GLY A 4 -26.48 -4.73 22.57
CA GLY A 4 -27.84 -4.45 22.13
C GLY A 4 -28.68 -5.72 22.14
N GLU A 5 -29.88 -5.61 22.69
CA GLU A 5 -30.85 -6.67 22.89
C GLU A 5 -31.29 -7.26 21.54
N ALA A 6 -30.86 -8.48 21.24
CA ALA A 6 -31.26 -9.22 20.04
C ALA A 6 -32.70 -9.72 20.23
N ALA A 7 -33.64 -9.14 19.51
CA ALA A 7 -35.02 -9.59 19.50
C ALA A 7 -35.22 -10.70 18.46
N TYR A 8 -35.52 -11.91 18.93
CA TYR A 8 -35.81 -13.07 18.09
C TYR A 8 -37.29 -13.06 17.68
N ILE A 9 -37.58 -13.15 16.38
CA ILE A 9 -38.94 -13.44 15.90
C ILE A 9 -38.98 -14.92 15.50
N ALA A 10 -39.57 -15.75 16.37
CA ALA A 10 -39.98 -17.10 15.99
C ALA A 10 -41.27 -17.01 15.17
N THR A 11 -41.20 -17.20 13.86
CA THR A 11 -42.39 -17.39 13.03
C THR A 11 -43.04 -18.72 13.40
N ALA A 12 -44.10 -18.66 14.21
CA ALA A 12 -44.96 -19.80 14.50
C ALA A 12 -45.82 -20.15 13.27
N GLY A 13 -45.22 -20.86 12.32
CA GLY A 13 -45.94 -21.59 11.28
C GLY A 13 -46.18 -23.03 11.74
N ALA A 14 -47.39 -23.32 12.22
CA ALA A 14 -47.82 -24.68 12.49
C ALA A 14 -47.92 -25.45 11.16
N GLY A 15 -46.89 -26.23 10.84
CA GLY A 15 -46.83 -27.10 9.68
C GLY A 15 -45.67 -28.10 9.81
N VAL A 16 -46.02 -29.35 10.05
CA VAL A 16 -45.13 -30.51 10.26
C VAL A 16 -44.11 -30.66 9.12
N GLY A 17 -42.81 -30.67 9.46
CA GLY A 17 -41.75 -31.02 8.51
C GLY A 17 -40.35 -30.62 8.97
N ALA A 18 -39.47 -31.59 9.20
CA ALA A 18 -38.10 -31.42 9.68
C ALA A 18 -37.19 -30.66 8.69
N GLY A 19 -36.44 -29.69 9.19
CA GLY A 19 -35.32 -29.01 8.53
C GLY A 19 -34.59 -28.12 9.55
N PRO A 20 -33.27 -27.87 9.41
CA PRO A 20 -32.56 -27.03 10.36
C PRO A 20 -33.17 -25.63 10.32
N SER A 21 -33.72 -25.20 11.45
CA SER A 21 -34.23 -23.85 11.65
C SER A 21 -33.08 -22.88 11.39
N THR A 22 -32.99 -22.31 10.19
CA THR A 22 -32.14 -21.15 9.93
C THR A 22 -32.71 -20.01 10.74
N VAL A 23 -32.22 -19.86 11.97
CA VAL A 23 -32.48 -18.71 12.82
C VAL A 23 -31.90 -17.50 12.08
N VAL A 24 -32.77 -16.72 11.45
CA VAL A 24 -32.40 -15.45 10.86
C VAL A 24 -32.32 -14.47 12.03
N ASP A 25 -31.11 -14.08 12.40
CA ASP A 25 -30.91 -13.00 13.36
C ASP A 25 -31.39 -11.69 12.73
N VAL A 26 -32.16 -10.90 13.47
CA VAL A 26 -32.88 -9.74 12.93
C VAL A 26 -32.60 -8.52 13.78
N VAL A 27 -32.31 -7.40 13.12
CA VAL A 27 -31.84 -6.18 13.75
C VAL A 27 -32.79 -5.04 13.39
N THR A 28 -33.05 -4.14 14.33
CA THR A 28 -33.88 -2.96 14.06
C THR A 28 -33.19 -2.06 13.06
N ARG A 29 -33.95 -1.41 12.18
CA ARG A 29 -33.42 -0.52 11.14
C ARG A 29 -32.53 0.58 11.72
N GLU A 30 -32.88 1.13 12.89
CA GLU A 30 -32.11 2.17 13.56
C GLU A 30 -30.75 1.66 14.05
N SER A 31 -30.72 0.49 14.70
CA SER A 31 -29.47 -0.11 15.18
C SER A 31 -28.58 -0.58 14.02
N ALA A 32 -29.17 -1.10 12.94
CA ALA A 32 -28.46 -1.43 11.71
C ALA A 32 -27.86 -0.18 11.02
N ALA A 33 -28.62 0.93 10.96
CA ALA A 33 -28.15 2.19 10.39
C ALA A 33 -27.01 2.80 11.22
N GLN A 34 -27.11 2.74 12.55
CA GLN A 34 -26.06 3.20 13.46
C GLN A 34 -24.79 2.34 13.32
N ALA A 35 -24.92 1.01 13.29
CA ALA A 35 -23.80 0.08 13.11
C ALA A 35 -23.07 0.34 11.77
N LEU A 36 -23.80 0.39 10.65
CA LEU A 36 -23.21 0.69 9.35
C LEU A 36 -22.57 2.08 9.29
N GLY A 37 -23.18 3.08 9.93
CA GLY A 37 -22.60 4.42 10.06
C GLY A 37 -21.23 4.40 10.73
N THR A 38 -21.07 3.63 11.82
CA THR A 38 -19.77 3.48 12.50
C THR A 38 -18.72 2.77 11.63
N VAL A 39 -19.14 1.74 10.88
CA VAL A 39 -18.25 0.99 9.96
C VAL A 39 -17.77 1.88 8.81
N VAL A 40 -18.67 2.68 8.22
CA VAL A 40 -18.32 3.64 7.16
C VAL A 40 -17.31 4.66 7.68
N GLN A 41 -17.56 5.24 8.86
CA GLN A 41 -16.65 6.23 9.45
C GLN A 41 -15.27 5.62 9.72
N LEU A 42 -15.22 4.42 10.30
CA LEU A 42 -13.98 3.70 10.58
C LEU A 42 -13.16 3.44 9.31
N HIS A 43 -13.78 2.97 8.24
CA HIS A 43 -13.08 2.69 6.97
C HIS A 43 -12.69 3.96 6.22
N PHE A 44 -13.44 5.05 6.38
CA PHE A 44 -13.06 6.35 5.86
C PHE A 44 -11.79 6.87 6.54
N ASP A 45 -11.76 6.86 7.87
CA ASP A 45 -10.61 7.30 8.67
C ASP A 45 -9.35 6.49 8.34
N LYS A 46 -9.47 5.15 8.28
CA LYS A 46 -8.38 4.27 7.84
C LYS A 46 -7.93 4.57 6.41
N THR A 47 -8.85 4.90 5.51
CA THR A 47 -8.51 5.26 4.12
C THR A 47 -7.69 6.56 4.06
N VAL A 48 -8.04 7.55 4.87
CA VAL A 48 -7.31 8.82 4.98
C VAL A 48 -5.94 8.61 5.63
N GLU A 49 -5.88 7.84 6.71
CA GLU A 49 -4.64 7.49 7.41
C GLU A 49 -3.64 6.79 6.48
N LYS A 50 -4.08 5.76 5.74
CA LYS A 50 -3.21 5.06 4.78
C LYS A 50 -2.78 5.95 3.61
N LYS A 51 -3.61 6.92 3.21
CA LYS A 51 -3.19 7.93 2.22
C LYS A 51 -2.05 8.80 2.78
N ARG A 52 -2.20 9.32 4.02
CA ARG A 52 -1.16 10.11 4.69
C ARG A 52 0.15 9.34 4.85
N ALA A 53 0.07 8.07 5.30
CA ALA A 53 1.25 7.20 5.42
C ALA A 53 1.94 6.96 4.05
N ALA A 54 1.17 6.74 2.99
CA ALA A 54 1.72 6.59 1.64
C ALA A 54 2.36 7.88 1.12
N ASP A 55 1.81 9.04 1.44
CA ASP A 55 2.38 10.33 1.01
C ASP A 55 3.66 10.66 1.81
N ALA A 56 3.72 10.34 3.11
CA ALA A 56 4.94 10.45 3.90
C ALA A 56 6.07 9.54 3.36
N GLN A 57 5.75 8.29 3.00
CA GLN A 57 6.73 7.38 2.39
C GLN A 57 7.26 7.90 1.04
N LYS A 58 6.43 8.57 0.23
CA LYS A 58 6.90 9.20 -1.01
C LYS A 58 7.86 10.35 -0.73
N GLN A 59 7.60 11.15 0.30
CA GLN A 59 8.50 12.24 0.70
C GLN A 59 9.86 11.71 1.15
N GLU A 60 9.88 10.63 1.95
CA GLU A 60 11.13 9.93 2.30
C GLU A 60 11.85 9.41 1.05
N LEU A 61 11.11 8.76 0.14
CA LEU A 61 11.68 8.26 -1.10
C LEU A 61 12.32 9.39 -1.92
N TRP A 62 11.65 10.54 -2.05
CA TRP A 62 12.20 11.72 -2.72
C TRP A 62 13.47 12.24 -2.05
N ARG A 63 13.51 12.29 -0.71
CA ARG A 63 14.72 12.68 0.03
C ARG A 63 15.87 11.71 -0.20
N LEU A 64 15.61 10.41 -0.23
CA LEU A 64 16.61 9.39 -0.56
C LEU A 64 17.14 9.55 -1.98
N PHE A 65 16.27 9.80 -2.97
CA PHE A 65 16.69 10.09 -4.34
C PHE A 65 17.59 11.32 -4.40
N LEU A 66 17.19 12.41 -3.75
CA LEU A 66 17.99 13.64 -3.73
C LEU A 66 19.35 13.42 -3.07
N ALA A 67 19.40 12.75 -1.92
CA ALA A 67 20.64 12.41 -1.24
C ALA A 67 21.56 11.53 -2.09
N PHE A 68 20.98 10.56 -2.81
CA PHE A 68 21.73 9.69 -3.73
C PHE A 68 22.31 10.46 -4.92
N PHE A 69 21.52 11.31 -5.58
CA PHE A 69 22.02 12.14 -6.69
C PHE A 69 23.06 13.16 -6.22
N PHE A 70 22.90 13.71 -5.02
CA PHE A 70 23.88 14.61 -4.42
C PHE A 70 25.20 13.89 -4.12
N LEU A 71 25.14 12.67 -3.55
CA LEU A 71 26.31 11.82 -3.35
C LEU A 71 27.00 11.50 -4.68
N LEU A 72 26.23 11.17 -5.72
CA LEU A 72 26.76 10.87 -7.04
C LEU A 72 27.46 12.10 -7.65
N ALA A 73 26.86 13.28 -7.53
CA ALA A 73 27.45 14.53 -7.99
C ALA A 73 28.77 14.84 -7.25
N LEU A 74 28.83 14.61 -5.94
CA LEU A 74 30.05 14.77 -5.13
C LEU A 74 31.17 13.82 -5.57
N VAL A 75 30.85 12.53 -5.76
CA VAL A 75 31.84 11.53 -6.19
C VAL A 75 32.37 11.87 -7.58
N LEU A 76 31.48 12.18 -8.54
CA LEU A 76 31.89 12.54 -9.90
C LEU A 76 32.68 13.85 -9.93
N SER A 77 32.30 14.86 -9.15
CA SER A 77 33.06 16.12 -9.04
C SER A 77 34.44 15.89 -8.43
N GLY A 78 34.55 15.04 -7.40
CA GLY A 78 35.83 14.67 -6.80
C GLY A 78 36.74 13.94 -7.78
N VAL A 79 36.19 13.03 -8.58
CA VAL A 79 36.92 12.33 -9.65
C VAL A 79 37.36 13.32 -10.74
N ALA A 80 36.47 14.21 -11.19
CA ALA A 80 36.77 15.19 -12.25
C ALA A 80 37.77 16.28 -11.83
N ALA A 81 37.76 16.71 -10.56
CA ALA A 81 38.68 17.73 -10.05
C ALA A 81 40.06 17.17 -9.67
N SER A 82 40.23 15.85 -9.68
CA SER A 82 41.48 15.23 -9.27
C SER A 82 42.55 15.32 -10.36
N PRO A 83 43.77 15.78 -10.04
CA PRO A 83 44.83 15.89 -11.02
C PRO A 83 45.25 14.50 -11.53
N PRO A 84 45.54 14.34 -12.84
CA PRO A 84 45.88 13.05 -13.46
C PRO A 84 47.13 12.40 -12.85
N ALA A 85 47.99 13.19 -12.19
CA ALA A 85 49.16 12.69 -11.47
C ALA A 85 48.85 11.96 -10.15
N ARG A 86 47.66 12.14 -9.55
CA ARG A 86 47.30 11.55 -8.24
C ARG A 86 46.40 10.31 -8.34
N LEU A 87 45.55 10.21 -9.36
CA LEU A 87 44.63 9.07 -9.54
C LEU A 87 45.09 8.17 -10.68
N GLN A 88 45.94 7.21 -10.34
CA GLN A 88 46.23 6.07 -11.23
C GLN A 88 45.06 5.07 -11.21
N CYS A 89 44.95 4.24 -12.27
CA CYS A 89 43.97 3.14 -12.38
C CYS A 89 43.88 2.24 -11.13
N ARG A 90 44.95 2.15 -10.32
CA ARG A 90 44.98 1.40 -9.06
C ARG A 90 44.06 1.97 -7.97
N HIS A 91 43.71 3.25 -8.03
CA HIS A 91 42.80 3.90 -7.07
C HIS A 91 41.34 3.88 -7.52
N LEU A 92 41.03 3.35 -8.72
CA LEU A 92 39.68 3.21 -9.28
C LEU A 92 38.76 2.36 -8.38
N TRP A 93 39.32 1.40 -7.65
CA TRP A 93 38.59 0.48 -6.78
C TRP A 93 37.89 1.18 -5.61
N ALA A 94 38.45 2.28 -5.09
CA ALA A 94 37.85 3.03 -3.99
C ALA A 94 36.55 3.77 -4.41
N PRO A 95 36.55 4.62 -5.46
CA PRO A 95 35.32 5.23 -5.97
C PRO A 95 34.37 4.18 -6.54
N ALA A 96 34.84 3.15 -7.26
CA ALA A 96 33.98 2.08 -7.76
C ALA A 96 33.30 1.29 -6.62
N GLY A 97 34.04 0.98 -5.55
CA GLY A 97 33.52 0.31 -4.36
C GLY A 97 32.51 1.17 -3.61
N LEU A 98 32.80 2.46 -3.40
CA LEU A 98 31.88 3.41 -2.77
C LEU A 98 30.60 3.57 -3.59
N LEU A 99 30.73 3.67 -4.92
CA LEU A 99 29.61 3.81 -5.84
C LEU A 99 28.74 2.54 -5.83
N SER A 100 29.36 1.36 -5.79
CA SER A 100 28.65 0.07 -5.67
C SER A 100 27.91 -0.07 -4.35
N LEU A 101 28.54 0.28 -3.22
CA LEU A 101 27.91 0.27 -1.90
C LEU A 101 26.76 1.27 -1.81
N ALA A 102 26.94 2.48 -2.35
CA ALA A 102 25.90 3.50 -2.39
C ALA A 102 24.67 3.03 -3.19
N HIS A 103 24.89 2.40 -4.35
CA HIS A 103 23.80 1.84 -5.15
C HIS A 103 23.11 0.66 -4.46
N LEU A 104 23.86 -0.22 -3.79
CA LEU A 104 23.28 -1.35 -3.06
C LEU A 104 22.43 -0.87 -1.86
N ALA A 105 22.95 0.06 -1.07
CA ALA A 105 22.23 0.65 0.05
C ALA A 105 20.98 1.41 -0.41
N PHE A 106 21.11 2.20 -1.47
CA PHE A 106 19.98 2.91 -2.07
C PHE A 106 18.93 1.94 -2.61
N TYR A 107 19.35 0.88 -3.31
CA TYR A 107 18.45 -0.17 -3.79
C TYR A 107 17.68 -0.84 -2.65
N ALA A 108 18.35 -1.23 -1.57
CA ALA A 108 17.71 -1.83 -0.41
C ALA A 108 16.68 -0.88 0.22
N ALA A 109 17.02 0.41 0.37
CA ALA A 109 16.13 1.42 0.92
C ALA A 109 14.89 1.65 0.04
N VAL A 110 15.08 1.81 -1.27
CA VAL A 110 13.99 1.96 -2.26
C VAL A 110 13.10 0.72 -2.29
N ALA A 111 13.69 -0.48 -2.30
CA ALA A 111 12.93 -1.74 -2.26
C ALA A 111 12.06 -1.84 -1.01
N HIS A 112 12.59 -1.46 0.16
CA HIS A 112 11.82 -1.40 1.40
C HIS A 112 10.64 -0.41 1.29
N HIS A 113 10.92 0.83 0.88
CA HIS A 113 9.90 1.88 0.77
C HIS A 113 8.80 1.53 -0.25
N LEU A 114 9.17 0.92 -1.39
CA LEU A 114 8.20 0.48 -2.39
C LEU A 114 7.32 -0.67 -1.90
N ARG A 115 7.87 -1.63 -1.12
CA ARG A 115 7.06 -2.67 -0.47
C ARG A 115 6.04 -2.05 0.49
N CYS A 116 6.48 -1.12 1.33
CA CYS A 116 5.59 -0.39 2.26
C CYS A 116 4.50 0.39 1.50
N LEU A 117 4.88 1.12 0.45
CA LEU A 117 3.96 1.90 -0.38
C LEU A 117 2.92 1.00 -1.08
N ASN A 118 3.33 -0.14 -1.60
CA ASN A 118 2.42 -1.11 -2.22
C ASN A 118 1.48 -1.73 -1.18
N GLY A 119 1.97 -2.04 0.03
CA GLY A 119 1.15 -2.49 1.15
C GLY A 119 0.09 -1.47 1.54
N PHE A 120 0.45 -0.19 1.66
CA PHE A 120 -0.50 0.88 1.96
C PHE A 120 -1.51 1.11 0.82
N ARG A 121 -1.08 1.02 -0.44
CA ARG A 121 -1.98 1.11 -1.60
C ARG A 121 -2.98 -0.04 -1.64
N TYR A 122 -2.52 -1.25 -1.34
CA TYR A 122 -3.37 -2.44 -1.22
C TYR A 122 -4.40 -2.26 -0.10
N GLN A 123 -3.95 -2.00 1.13
CA GLN A 123 -4.84 -1.79 2.28
C GLN A 123 -5.86 -0.67 2.05
N ARG A 124 -5.44 0.45 1.45
CA ARG A 124 -6.33 1.55 1.08
C ARG A 124 -7.38 1.13 0.06
N ARG A 125 -7.03 0.26 -0.90
CA ARG A 125 -8.00 -0.25 -1.88
C ARG A 125 -9.02 -1.17 -1.22
N CYS A 126 -8.60 -2.05 -0.31
CA CYS A 126 -9.53 -2.89 0.46
C CYS A 126 -10.51 -2.02 1.25
N HIS A 127 -10.03 -1.04 2.02
CA HIS A 127 -10.91 -0.14 2.78
C HIS A 127 -11.87 0.66 1.90
N LYS A 128 -11.46 1.05 0.69
CA LYS A 128 -12.37 1.69 -0.27
C LYS A 128 -13.47 0.76 -0.79
N LEU A 129 -13.15 -0.50 -1.05
CA LEU A 129 -14.12 -1.49 -1.49
C LEU A 129 -15.12 -1.82 -0.37
N THR A 130 -14.61 -2.06 0.85
CA THR A 130 -15.44 -2.28 2.04
C THR A 130 -16.33 -1.08 2.35
N LEU A 131 -15.80 0.15 2.23
CA LEU A 131 -16.58 1.38 2.41
C LEU A 131 -17.68 1.54 1.35
N ALA A 132 -17.40 1.22 0.09
CA ALA A 132 -18.40 1.28 -0.98
C ALA A 132 -19.54 0.28 -0.70
N LEU A 133 -19.20 -0.95 -0.32
CA LEU A 133 -20.18 -1.97 0.03
C LEU A 133 -21.02 -1.57 1.26
N ALA A 134 -20.39 -1.05 2.32
CA ALA A 134 -21.09 -0.56 3.51
C ALA A 134 -22.02 0.62 3.18
N ALA A 135 -21.58 1.55 2.31
CA ALA A 135 -22.40 2.67 1.86
C ALA A 135 -23.59 2.22 1.01
N ASP A 136 -23.41 1.21 0.15
CA ASP A 136 -24.49 0.65 -0.65
C ASP A 136 -25.49 -0.12 0.22
N ARG A 137 -25.03 -0.89 1.20
CA ARG A 137 -25.93 -1.52 2.20
C ARG A 137 -26.70 -0.50 3.01
N LEU A 138 -26.07 0.60 3.43
CA LEU A 138 -26.74 1.71 4.13
C LEU A 138 -27.81 2.38 3.25
N ARG A 139 -27.58 2.50 1.94
CA ARG A 139 -28.58 3.02 0.99
C ARG A 139 -29.77 2.06 0.85
N MET A 140 -29.52 0.75 0.75
CA MET A 140 -30.57 -0.26 0.66
C MET A 140 -31.41 -0.33 1.94
N LEU A 141 -30.78 -0.16 3.11
CA LEU A 141 -31.46 -0.06 4.42
C LEU A 141 -32.37 1.17 4.54
N LYS A 142 -32.12 2.26 3.82
CA LYS A 142 -33.04 3.41 3.81
C LYS A 142 -34.38 3.12 3.13
N SER A 143 -34.41 2.15 2.21
CA SER A 143 -35.62 1.69 1.53
C SER A 143 -36.22 0.42 2.14
N ALA A 144 -35.58 -0.16 3.16
CA ALA A 144 -36.00 -1.42 3.78
C ALA A 144 -37.09 -1.24 4.86
N ALA A 145 -37.73 -2.35 5.22
CA ALA A 145 -38.67 -2.44 6.34
C ALA A 145 -37.97 -2.17 7.69
N ASP A 146 -38.76 -2.01 8.76
CA ASP A 146 -38.28 -1.60 10.08
C ASP A 146 -37.40 -2.65 10.79
N VAL A 147 -37.47 -3.89 10.30
CA VAL A 147 -36.75 -5.05 10.80
C VAL A 147 -36.01 -5.70 9.62
N VAL A 148 -34.69 -5.84 9.72
CA VAL A 148 -33.80 -6.27 8.62
C VAL A 148 -32.93 -7.45 9.07
N PRO A 149 -32.69 -8.46 8.21
CA PRO A 149 -31.79 -9.57 8.52
C PRO A 149 -30.40 -9.08 8.90
N ALA A 150 -29.80 -9.60 9.97
CA ALA A 150 -28.45 -9.27 10.40
C ALA A 150 -27.39 -9.55 9.30
N ALA A 151 -27.64 -10.54 8.43
CA ALA A 151 -26.79 -10.85 7.28
C ALA A 151 -26.69 -9.69 6.26
N ASP A 152 -27.69 -8.81 6.18
CA ASP A 152 -27.65 -7.62 5.34
C ASP A 152 -26.88 -6.44 5.97
N VAL A 153 -26.57 -6.55 7.26
CA VAL A 153 -25.77 -5.60 8.04
C VAL A 153 -24.29 -6.01 8.08
N GLU A 154 -23.99 -7.29 7.91
CA GLU A 154 -22.62 -7.81 7.89
C GLU A 154 -21.88 -7.38 6.61
N VAL A 155 -20.77 -6.65 6.78
CA VAL A 155 -19.94 -6.16 5.68
C VAL A 155 -18.71 -7.06 5.56
N PRO A 156 -18.70 -8.05 4.64
CA PRO A 156 -17.54 -8.89 4.46
C PRO A 156 -16.35 -8.08 3.94
N TYR A 157 -15.15 -8.46 4.38
CA TYR A 157 -13.91 -7.87 3.89
C TYR A 157 -13.75 -8.15 2.40
N GLN A 158 -13.47 -7.12 1.60
CA GLN A 158 -13.31 -7.24 0.16
C GLN A 158 -11.84 -7.10 -0.22
N GLU A 159 -11.32 -8.13 -0.91
CA GLU A 159 -9.97 -8.14 -1.44
C GLU A 159 -9.95 -7.67 -2.91
N PRO A 160 -8.97 -6.83 -3.30
CA PRO A 160 -8.77 -6.47 -4.70
C PRO A 160 -8.45 -7.72 -5.55
N PRO A 161 -8.91 -7.78 -6.81
CA PRO A 161 -8.58 -8.88 -7.71
C PRO A 161 -7.08 -8.98 -7.95
N GLU A 162 -6.56 -10.20 -8.15
CA GLU A 162 -5.11 -10.47 -8.29
C GLU A 162 -4.43 -9.67 -9.41
N ALA A 163 -5.17 -9.35 -10.49
CA ALA A 163 -4.69 -8.50 -11.57
C ALA A 163 -4.19 -7.11 -11.09
N TYR A 164 -4.71 -6.61 -9.97
CA TYR A 164 -4.27 -5.36 -9.35
C TYR A 164 -2.83 -5.47 -8.81
N LEU A 165 -2.46 -6.63 -8.26
CA LEU A 165 -1.10 -6.90 -7.74
C LEU A 165 -0.08 -7.02 -8.88
N ALA A 166 -0.48 -7.61 -10.01
CA ALA A 166 0.39 -7.77 -11.18
C ALA A 166 0.87 -6.41 -11.74
N LYS A 167 0.04 -5.36 -11.66
CA LYS A 167 0.41 -4.00 -12.07
C LYS A 167 1.56 -3.42 -11.24
N PHE A 168 1.60 -3.70 -9.94
CA PHE A 168 2.69 -3.24 -9.06
C PHE A 168 4.00 -3.93 -9.38
N ARG A 169 3.95 -5.25 -9.64
CA ARG A 169 5.14 -6.04 -10.01
C ARG A 169 5.78 -5.51 -11.31
N ARG A 170 4.97 -5.20 -12.33
CA ARG A 170 5.47 -4.64 -13.60
C ARG A 170 6.06 -3.24 -13.42
N SER A 171 5.43 -2.39 -12.61
CA SER A 171 5.95 -1.05 -12.31
C SER A 171 7.32 -1.13 -11.62
N TRP A 172 7.52 -2.09 -10.72
CA TRP A 172 8.78 -2.26 -9.98
C TRP A 172 9.96 -2.61 -10.90
N ALA A 173 9.74 -3.48 -11.90
CA ALA A 173 10.77 -3.88 -12.86
C ALA A 173 11.36 -2.70 -13.64
N ILE A 174 10.55 -1.69 -13.98
CA ILE A 174 11.02 -0.49 -14.71
C ILE A 174 11.95 0.36 -13.84
N HIS A 175 11.60 0.56 -12.57
CA HIS A 175 12.44 1.33 -11.64
C HIS A 175 13.75 0.62 -11.36
N PHE A 176 13.73 -0.71 -11.28
CA PHE A 176 14.93 -1.53 -11.15
C PHE A 176 15.84 -1.43 -12.38
N ALA A 177 15.27 -1.53 -13.58
CA ALA A 177 16.02 -1.37 -14.82
C ALA A 177 16.68 0.01 -14.91
N PHE A 178 15.96 1.09 -14.58
CA PHE A 178 16.51 2.44 -14.55
C PHE A 178 17.71 2.57 -13.59
N LEU A 179 17.62 1.96 -12.41
CA LEU A 179 18.67 1.95 -11.40
C LEU A 179 19.93 1.23 -11.87
N ILE A 180 19.78 0.06 -12.49
CA ILE A 180 20.90 -0.70 -13.07
C ILE A 180 21.56 0.08 -14.20
N THR A 181 20.78 0.68 -15.10
CA THR A 181 21.32 1.46 -16.21
C THR A 181 22.12 2.67 -15.70
N THR A 182 21.60 3.35 -14.67
CA THR A 182 22.31 4.47 -14.04
C THR A 182 23.62 4.01 -13.41
N PHE A 183 23.62 2.89 -12.69
CA PHE A 183 24.83 2.30 -12.12
C PHE A 183 25.89 1.99 -13.19
N ALA A 184 25.48 1.30 -14.25
CA ALA A 184 26.37 0.94 -15.35
C ALA A 184 26.97 2.19 -16.02
N PHE A 185 26.16 3.24 -16.23
CA PHE A 185 26.61 4.51 -16.76
C PHE A 185 27.63 5.19 -15.83
N CYS A 186 27.38 5.25 -14.53
CA CYS A 186 28.29 5.86 -13.57
C CYS A 186 29.64 5.12 -13.46
N VAL A 187 29.62 3.79 -13.49
CA VAL A 187 30.84 2.98 -13.53
C VAL A 187 31.61 3.24 -14.83
N ALA A 188 30.94 3.19 -15.98
CA ALA A 188 31.58 3.45 -17.28
C ALA A 188 32.19 4.85 -17.35
N ALA A 189 31.48 5.88 -16.86
CA ALA A 189 31.99 7.25 -16.82
C ALA A 189 33.19 7.40 -15.88
N SER A 190 33.17 6.75 -14.71
CA SER A 190 34.30 6.76 -13.77
C SER A 190 35.55 6.11 -14.39
N VAL A 191 35.38 4.99 -15.09
CA VAL A 191 36.47 4.32 -15.83
C VAL A 191 36.99 5.23 -16.94
N ALA A 192 36.10 5.84 -17.73
CA ALA A 192 36.50 6.72 -18.83
C ALA A 192 37.35 7.91 -18.35
N ILE A 193 36.96 8.57 -17.25
CA ILE A 193 37.69 9.73 -16.71
C ILE A 193 39.03 9.33 -16.05
N LEU A 194 39.12 8.14 -15.46
CA LEU A 194 40.30 7.70 -14.71
C LEU A 194 41.32 6.92 -15.55
N CYS A 195 40.91 6.40 -16.70
CA CYS A 195 41.75 5.58 -17.58
C CYS A 195 42.15 6.28 -18.89
N PHE A 196 41.47 7.35 -19.30
CA PHE A 196 41.76 8.15 -20.49
C PHE A 196 41.91 9.63 -20.15
#